data_AF-A0A531M4R8-F1
#
_entry.id   AF-A0A531M4R8-F1
#
_cell.length_a   1.000
_cell.length_b   1.000
_cell.length_c   1.000
_cell.angle_alpha   90.00
_cell.angle_beta   90.00
_cell.angle_gamma   90.00
#
_symmetry.space_group_name_H-M   'P 1'
#
loop_
_entity.id
_entity.type
_entity.pdbx_description
1 polymer ?
#
loop_
_entity_poly.entity_id
_entity_poly.type
_entity_poly.pdbx_seq_one_letter_code
_entity_poly.pdbx_strand_id
1 'polypeptide(L)'
;AVDVVIVRKGVEQTVKVTLGRLEDGEKLASGEDGNTDEDNGDKAPAVSTAAVLGMTIGELNDETRTKFGIAADVSGVVITDVTKDSAAAERGIQPGEVITEIAQESVATPKDVMDRIGALKEQGRKNALLMLASKTGELRFVTIRMD
;
A
#
# COMPACT_ATOMS: atom_id res chain seq x y z
N ALA A 1 15.08 19.30 23.85
CA ALA A 1 13.72 19.84 24.05
C ALA A 1 13.75 21.31 23.69
N VAL A 2 12.73 21.79 22.97
CA VAL A 2 12.61 23.18 22.49
C VAL A 2 11.32 23.76 23.06
N ASP A 3 11.37 25.01 23.49
CA ASP A 3 10.19 25.72 23.99
C ASP A 3 9.47 26.38 22.82
N VAL A 4 8.20 26.04 22.63
CA VAL A 4 7.37 26.56 21.53
C VAL A 4 6.20 27.31 22.12
N VAL A 5 5.99 28.55 21.65
CA VAL A 5 4.87 29.40 22.04
C VAL A 5 3.68 29.11 21.12
N ILE A 6 2.54 28.78 21.71
CA ILE A 6 1.28 28.52 21.01
C ILE A 6 0.17 29.42 21.55
N VAL A 7 -0.75 29.88 20.72
CA VAL A 7 -1.90 30.67 21.17
C VAL A 7 -3.13 29.78 21.22
N ARG A 8 -3.73 29.62 22.41
CA ARG A 8 -4.91 28.77 22.61
C ARG A 8 -6.02 29.56 23.29
N LYS A 9 -7.19 29.61 22.65
CA LYS A 9 -8.34 30.43 23.11
C LYS A 9 -8.00 31.92 23.28
N GLY A 10 -7.13 32.45 22.42
CA GLY A 10 -6.74 33.86 22.42
C GLY A 10 -5.68 34.25 23.45
N VAL A 11 -5.10 33.29 24.19
CA VAL A 11 -4.03 33.53 25.17
C VAL A 11 -2.79 32.73 24.77
N GLU A 12 -1.61 33.38 24.79
CA GLU A 12 -0.33 32.74 24.46
C GLU A 12 0.13 31.81 25.61
N GLN A 13 0.63 30.63 25.26
CA GLN A 13 1.11 29.60 26.17
C GLN A 13 2.42 29.01 25.64
N THR A 14 3.43 28.90 26.49
CA THR A 14 4.71 28.29 26.12
C THR A 14 4.76 26.85 26.61
N VAL A 15 4.97 25.91 25.68
CA VAL A 15 5.03 24.47 25.96
C VAL A 15 6.40 23.92 25.56
N LYS A 16 7.01 23.14 26.44
CA LYS A 16 8.30 22.47 26.21
C LYS A 16 8.07 21.15 25.46
N VAL A 17 8.59 21.05 24.23
CA VAL A 17 8.46 19.86 23.37
C VAL A 17 9.80 19.14 23.17
N THR A 18 9.76 17.82 23.08
CA THR A 18 10.95 16.99 22.80
C THR A 18 10.97 16.64 21.32
N LEU A 19 12.07 16.97 20.62
CA LEU A 19 12.26 16.66 19.21
C LEU A 19 12.77 15.23 19.04
N GLY A 20 12.08 14.42 18.24
CA GLY A 20 12.58 13.13 17.74
C GLY A 20 13.44 13.33 16.50
N ARG A 21 14.52 12.55 16.36
CA ARG A 21 15.42 12.57 15.19
C ARG A 21 14.88 11.64 14.11
N LEU A 22 14.73 12.15 12.90
CA LEU A 22 14.53 11.38 11.67
C LEU A 22 15.88 10.74 11.30
N GLU A 23 15.92 9.43 11.04
CA GLU A 23 17.09 8.81 10.40
C GLU A 23 16.78 8.66 8.90
N ASP A 24 17.60 9.35 8.10
CA ASP A 24 17.58 9.36 6.64
C ASP A 24 18.00 7.99 6.07
N GLY A 25 17.24 7.50 5.10
CA GLY A 25 17.52 6.29 4.34
C GLY A 25 17.44 6.51 2.84
N GLU A 26 18.01 7.61 2.36
CA GLU A 26 18.25 7.81 0.93
C GLU A 26 19.37 6.86 0.49
N LYS A 27 19.02 5.83 -0.29
CA LYS A 27 20.00 5.13 -1.13
C LYS A 27 19.36 4.68 -2.44
N LEU A 28 19.39 5.59 -3.40
CA LEU A 28 19.30 5.31 -4.82
C LEU A 28 20.52 4.48 -5.27
N ALA A 29 20.24 3.43 -6.05
CA ALA A 29 21.03 2.81 -7.12
C ALA A 29 22.48 2.33 -6.88
N SER A 30 22.68 1.01 -7.01
CA SER A 30 23.77 0.24 -7.66
C SER A 30 23.38 -1.24 -7.49
N GLY A 31 23.20 -2.10 -8.50
CA GLY A 31 24.08 -2.36 -9.64
C GLY A 31 24.92 -3.60 -9.35
N GLU A 32 24.57 -4.72 -10.00
CA GLU A 32 25.36 -5.94 -10.26
C GLU A 32 25.41 -7.11 -9.24
N ASP A 33 24.67 -8.15 -9.64
CA ASP A 33 25.06 -9.56 -9.85
C ASP A 33 25.46 -10.52 -8.71
N GLY A 34 24.63 -11.56 -8.61
CA GLY A 34 24.86 -12.83 -7.93
C GLY A 34 23.89 -13.92 -8.44
N ASN A 35 24.18 -14.42 -9.66
CA ASN A 35 23.84 -15.72 -10.28
C ASN A 35 23.67 -16.87 -9.23
N THR A 36 22.90 -17.95 -9.35
CA THR A 36 22.10 -18.66 -10.38
C THR A 36 21.29 -19.72 -9.58
N ASP A 37 20.07 -20.14 -9.92
CA ASP A 37 19.67 -21.36 -10.69
C ASP A 37 18.29 -21.77 -10.11
N GLU A 38 17.25 -22.31 -10.77
CA GLU A 38 16.91 -22.64 -12.16
C GLU A 38 15.38 -22.96 -12.21
N ASP A 39 14.79 -22.82 -13.41
CA ASP A 39 13.59 -23.50 -13.96
C ASP A 39 12.17 -22.98 -13.56
N ASN A 40 11.23 -22.61 -14.45
CA ASN A 40 11.07 -22.76 -15.91
C ASN A 40 9.96 -21.79 -16.45
N GLY A 41 10.09 -21.29 -17.69
CA GLY A 41 8.94 -21.08 -18.59
C GLY A 41 8.29 -19.69 -18.76
N ASP A 42 8.78 -18.96 -19.77
CA ASP A 42 8.06 -18.04 -20.70
C ASP A 42 7.96 -16.52 -20.41
N LYS A 43 8.26 -15.73 -21.45
CA LYS A 43 8.62 -14.30 -21.47
C LYS A 43 7.41 -13.36 -21.59
N ALA A 44 7.28 -12.43 -20.64
CA ALA A 44 6.67 -11.09 -20.80
C ALA A 44 7.25 -10.18 -19.68
N PRO A 45 7.33 -8.84 -19.82
CA PRO A 45 8.03 -8.01 -18.85
C PRO A 45 7.38 -8.18 -17.47
N ALA A 46 8.21 -8.41 -16.46
CA ALA A 46 7.76 -8.77 -15.11
C ALA A 46 6.95 -7.62 -14.50
N VAL A 47 5.63 -7.67 -14.68
CA VAL A 47 4.70 -6.90 -13.89
C VAL A 47 4.77 -7.51 -12.50
N SER A 48 5.36 -6.78 -11.55
CA SER A 48 5.50 -7.14 -10.14
C SER A 48 4.13 -7.47 -9.54
N THR A 49 3.71 -8.73 -9.69
CA THR A 49 2.42 -9.23 -9.25
C THR A 49 2.63 -10.00 -7.95
N ALA A 50 1.90 -9.61 -6.90
CA ALA A 50 1.97 -10.28 -5.61
C ALA A 50 0.58 -10.78 -5.21
N ALA A 51 0.50 -11.96 -4.60
CA ALA A 51 -0.75 -12.50 -4.09
C ALA A 51 -0.87 -12.23 -2.59
N VAL A 52 -1.87 -11.47 -2.16
CA VAL A 52 -2.05 -11.03 -0.76
C VAL A 52 -3.52 -11.11 -0.37
N LEU A 53 -3.83 -11.88 0.68
CA LEU A 53 -5.19 -12.03 1.23
C LEU A 53 -6.26 -12.44 0.17
N GLY A 54 -5.83 -13.19 -0.85
CA GLY A 54 -6.68 -13.63 -1.97
C GLY A 54 -6.88 -12.60 -3.08
N MET A 55 -6.09 -11.53 -3.09
CA MET A 55 -6.00 -10.56 -4.19
C MET A 55 -4.67 -10.76 -4.92
N THR A 56 -4.69 -10.63 -6.24
CA THR A 56 -3.48 -10.36 -7.01
C THR A 56 -3.37 -8.85 -7.17
N ILE A 57 -2.26 -8.29 -6.69
CA ILE A 57 -1.97 -6.86 -6.78
C ILE A 57 -0.86 -6.62 -7.78
N GLY A 58 -0.87 -5.45 -8.41
CA GLY A 58 0.15 -5.02 -9.36
C GLY A 58 0.36 -3.51 -9.32
N GLU A 59 1.41 -3.05 -9.99
CA GLU A 59 1.71 -1.63 -10.09
C GLU A 59 0.68 -0.89 -10.96
N LEU A 60 0.33 0.33 -10.54
CA LEU A 60 -0.51 1.22 -11.32
C LEU A 60 0.36 2.02 -12.29
N ASN A 61 0.50 1.51 -13.51
CA ASN A 61 1.18 2.15 -14.63
C ASN A 61 0.15 2.56 -15.71
N ASP A 62 0.60 3.21 -16.79
CA ASP A 62 -0.31 3.69 -17.84
C ASP A 62 -1.08 2.55 -18.54
N GLU A 63 -0.45 1.37 -18.66
CA GLU A 63 -1.07 0.20 -19.26
C GLU A 63 -2.19 -0.36 -18.38
N THR A 64 -1.92 -0.60 -17.09
CA THR A 64 -2.92 -1.12 -16.14
C THR A 64 -4.02 -0.09 -15.90
N ARG A 65 -3.68 1.19 -15.84
CA ARG A 65 -4.65 2.29 -15.76
C ARG A 65 -5.62 2.29 -16.94
N THR A 66 -5.10 2.17 -18.16
CA THR A 66 -5.92 2.12 -19.38
C THR A 66 -6.77 0.86 -19.42
N LYS A 67 -6.21 -0.30 -19.05
CA LYS A 67 -6.89 -1.59 -19.03
C LYS A 67 -8.10 -1.61 -18.11
N PHE A 68 -7.97 -1.04 -16.92
CA PHE A 68 -9.04 -1.01 -15.91
C PHE A 68 -9.87 0.28 -15.93
N GLY A 69 -9.53 1.25 -16.78
CA GLY A 69 -10.24 2.51 -16.92
C GLY A 69 -10.17 3.38 -15.66
N ILE A 70 -9.01 3.41 -15.00
CA ILE A 70 -8.80 4.10 -13.73
C ILE A 70 -8.50 5.58 -13.98
N ALA A 71 -9.20 6.48 -13.28
CA ALA A 71 -9.03 7.93 -13.39
C ALA A 71 -7.60 8.38 -13.02
N ALA A 72 -7.11 9.45 -13.65
CA ALA A 72 -5.70 9.88 -13.56
C ALA A 72 -5.27 10.39 -12.17
N ASP A 73 -6.24 10.85 -11.38
CA ASP A 73 -6.07 11.31 -10.00
C ASP A 73 -5.95 10.17 -8.99
N VAL A 74 -6.24 8.93 -9.39
CA VAL A 74 -6.09 7.74 -8.55
C VAL A 74 -4.64 7.25 -8.57
N SER A 75 -4.06 7.14 -7.38
CA SER A 75 -2.71 6.64 -7.12
C SER A 75 -2.74 5.50 -6.10
N GLY A 76 -1.87 4.51 -6.28
CA GLY A 76 -1.73 3.38 -5.36
C GLY A 76 -1.43 2.10 -6.12
N VAL A 77 -1.85 0.97 -5.55
CA VAL A 77 -1.59 -0.36 -6.10
C VAL A 77 -2.88 -0.94 -6.67
N VAL A 78 -2.86 -1.34 -7.95
CA VAL A 78 -4.06 -1.88 -8.61
C VAL A 78 -4.28 -3.34 -8.26
N ILE A 79 -5.55 -3.71 -8.05
CA ILE A 79 -5.98 -5.09 -7.87
C ILE A 79 -6.27 -5.66 -9.25
N THR A 80 -5.46 -6.61 -9.69
CA THR A 80 -5.55 -7.19 -11.04
C THR A 80 -6.48 -8.40 -11.10
N ASP A 81 -6.58 -9.15 -10.00
CA ASP A 81 -7.44 -10.32 -9.88
C ASP A 81 -7.85 -10.54 -8.42
N VAL A 82 -8.99 -11.21 -8.20
CA VAL A 82 -9.46 -11.60 -6.88
C VAL A 82 -9.87 -13.06 -6.91
N THR A 83 -9.23 -13.89 -6.08
CA THR A 83 -9.53 -15.31 -5.99
C THR A 83 -10.95 -15.50 -5.43
N LYS A 84 -11.72 -16.36 -6.09
CA LYS A 84 -13.06 -16.76 -5.62
C LYS A 84 -12.96 -17.39 -4.22
N ASP A 85 -13.95 -17.12 -3.37
CA ASP A 85 -14.04 -17.63 -2.00
C ASP A 85 -12.90 -17.20 -1.06
N SER A 86 -12.21 -16.09 -1.39
CA SER A 86 -11.20 -15.47 -0.54
C SER A 86 -11.79 -14.44 0.44
N ALA A 87 -11.01 -14.08 1.47
CA ALA A 87 -11.36 -13.00 2.38
C ALA A 87 -11.58 -11.65 1.67
N ALA A 88 -10.87 -11.39 0.57
CA ALA A 88 -11.10 -10.22 -0.28
C ALA A 88 -12.44 -10.30 -1.04
N ALA A 89 -12.76 -11.46 -1.60
CA ALA A 89 -14.03 -11.69 -2.29
C ALA A 89 -15.24 -11.57 -1.34
N GLU A 90 -15.13 -12.10 -0.12
CA GLU A 90 -16.16 -11.96 0.94
C GLU A 90 -16.47 -10.49 1.26
N ARG A 91 -15.49 -9.60 1.06
CA ARG A 91 -15.63 -8.16 1.28
C ARG A 91 -16.06 -7.38 0.04
N GLY A 92 -16.36 -8.06 -1.06
CA GLY A 92 -16.79 -7.43 -2.31
C GLY A 92 -15.71 -6.57 -2.96
N ILE A 93 -14.45 -6.94 -2.76
CA ILE A 93 -13.33 -6.34 -3.49
C ILE A 93 -13.35 -6.86 -4.92
N GLN A 94 -13.14 -5.96 -5.88
CA GLN A 94 -13.20 -6.27 -7.30
C GLN A 94 -11.89 -5.93 -8.01
N PRO A 95 -11.56 -6.68 -9.08
CA PRO A 95 -10.49 -6.28 -9.99
C PRO A 95 -10.73 -4.88 -10.56
N GLY A 96 -9.67 -4.09 -10.68
CA GLY A 96 -9.70 -2.70 -11.13
C GLY A 96 -9.91 -1.66 -10.02
N GLU A 97 -10.09 -2.08 -8.77
CA GLU A 97 -9.93 -1.18 -7.62
C GLU A 97 -8.45 -0.95 -7.32
N VAL A 98 -8.15 0.17 -6.65
CA VAL A 98 -6.79 0.58 -6.29
C VAL A 98 -6.68 0.69 -4.78
N ILE A 99 -5.71 0.01 -4.18
CA ILE A 99 -5.37 0.13 -2.77
C ILE A 99 -4.55 1.42 -2.60
N THR A 100 -5.08 2.37 -1.85
CA THR A 100 -4.43 3.67 -1.60
C THR A 100 -3.75 3.69 -0.23
N GLU A 101 -4.33 3.02 0.76
CA GLU A 101 -3.79 2.94 2.12
C GLU A 101 -4.03 1.58 2.77
N ILE A 102 -3.14 1.22 3.69
CA ILE A 102 -3.27 0.08 4.60
C ILE A 102 -2.98 0.56 6.02
N ALA A 103 -3.92 0.32 6.93
CA ALA A 103 -3.85 0.75 8.32
C ALA A 103 -3.55 2.25 8.49
N GLN A 104 -4.15 3.09 7.63
CA GLN A 104 -3.96 4.55 7.57
C GLN A 104 -2.57 5.00 7.09
N GLU A 105 -1.83 4.11 6.45
CA GLU A 105 -0.54 4.41 5.84
C GLU A 105 -0.63 4.26 4.33
N SER A 106 -0.22 5.30 3.60
CA SER A 106 -0.26 5.29 2.13
C SER A 106 0.64 4.22 1.54
N VAL A 107 0.15 3.58 0.48
CA VAL A 107 0.88 2.57 -0.29
C VAL A 107 0.94 2.98 -1.74
N ALA A 108 2.12 2.83 -2.36
CA ALA A 108 2.32 3.18 -3.77
C ALA A 108 2.77 1.97 -4.59
N THR A 109 3.44 1.00 -3.96
CA THR A 109 3.99 -0.17 -4.64
C THR A 109 3.43 -1.48 -4.07
N PRO A 110 3.40 -2.57 -4.86
CA PRO A 110 3.03 -3.90 -4.36
C PRO A 110 3.89 -4.35 -3.17
N LYS A 111 5.16 -3.92 -3.14
CA LYS A 111 6.05 -4.18 -2.02
C LYS A 111 5.56 -3.51 -0.73
N ASP A 112 5.13 -2.25 -0.80
CA ASP A 112 4.58 -1.56 0.36
C ASP A 112 3.39 -2.34 0.93
N VAL A 113 2.49 -2.83 0.06
CA VAL A 113 1.34 -3.62 0.48
C VAL A 113 1.77 -4.87 1.23
N MET A 114 2.74 -5.62 0.70
CA MET A 114 3.27 -6.83 1.35
C MET A 114 3.91 -6.51 2.70
N ASP A 115 4.75 -5.48 2.76
CA ASP A 115 5.47 -5.07 3.97
C ASP A 115 4.47 -4.60 5.05
N ARG A 116 3.44 -3.82 4.68
CA ARG A 116 2.37 -3.39 5.61
C ARG A 116 1.57 -4.56 6.14
N ILE A 117 1.14 -5.47 5.27
CA ILE A 117 0.42 -6.67 5.70
C ILE A 117 1.30 -7.54 6.61
N GLY A 118 2.57 -7.72 6.29
CA GLY A 118 3.54 -8.43 7.13
C GLY A 118 3.65 -7.81 8.53
N ALA A 119 3.88 -6.49 8.60
CA ALA A 119 3.98 -5.77 9.86
C ALA A 119 2.70 -5.89 10.72
N LEU A 120 1.52 -5.87 10.10
CA LEU A 120 0.26 -6.08 10.79
C LEU A 120 0.15 -7.49 11.40
N LYS A 121 0.65 -8.53 10.69
CA LYS A 121 0.68 -9.90 11.20
C LYS A 121 1.63 -10.04 12.38
N GLU A 122 2.82 -9.45 12.30
CA GLU A 122 3.81 -9.46 13.38
C GLU A 122 3.30 -8.77 14.66
N GLN A 123 2.48 -7.73 14.49
CA GLN A 123 1.79 -7.06 15.60
C GLN A 123 0.63 -7.88 16.19
N GLY A 124 0.37 -9.09 15.66
CA GLY A 124 -0.73 -9.95 16.09
C GLY A 124 -2.12 -9.44 15.70
N ARG A 125 -2.21 -8.52 14.73
CA ARG A 125 -3.51 -8.05 14.25
C ARG A 125 -4.14 -9.12 13.36
N LYS A 126 -5.42 -9.41 13.63
CA LYS A 126 -6.22 -10.36 12.85
C LYS A 126 -6.93 -9.73 11.66
N ASN A 127 -6.88 -8.40 11.54
CA ASN A 127 -7.59 -7.64 10.53
C ASN A 127 -6.69 -6.53 9.97
N ALA A 128 -6.70 -6.35 8.65
CA ALA A 128 -6.16 -5.18 7.98
C ALA A 128 -7.30 -4.25 7.58
N LEU A 129 -7.16 -2.96 7.88
CA LEU A 129 -8.00 -1.91 7.32
C LEU A 129 -7.35 -1.42 6.02
N LEU A 130 -8.05 -1.53 4.91
CA LEU A 130 -7.62 -1.03 3.61
C LEU A 130 -8.50 0.14 3.20
N MET A 131 -7.90 1.15 2.57
CA MET A 131 -8.63 2.14 1.79
C MET A 131 -8.49 1.80 0.31
N LEU A 132 -9.63 1.65 -0.36
CA LEU A 132 -9.71 1.36 -1.78
C LEU A 132 -10.32 2.55 -2.50
N ALA A 133 -9.72 2.92 -3.63
CA ALA A 133 -10.30 3.78 -4.63
C ALA A 133 -10.94 2.92 -5.72
N SER A 134 -12.17 3.27 -6.10
CA SER A 134 -12.77 2.76 -7.33
C SER A 134 -12.10 3.37 -8.56
N LYS A 135 -12.44 2.86 -9.75
CA LYS A 135 -11.98 3.41 -11.03
C LYS A 135 -12.30 4.91 -11.23
N THR A 136 -13.35 5.42 -10.57
CA THR A 136 -13.77 6.83 -10.62
C THR A 136 -13.16 7.69 -9.50
N GLY A 137 -12.35 7.10 -8.61
CA GLY A 137 -11.72 7.78 -7.48
C GLY A 137 -12.55 7.81 -6.19
N GLU A 138 -13.75 7.22 -6.18
CA GLU A 138 -14.53 7.10 -4.95
C GLU A 138 -13.81 6.21 -3.94
N LEU A 139 -13.57 6.73 -2.73
CA LEU A 139 -12.86 6.04 -1.67
C LEU A 139 -13.83 5.26 -0.77
N ARG A 140 -13.43 4.04 -0.39
CA ARG A 140 -14.13 3.23 0.62
C ARG A 140 -13.14 2.49 1.51
N PHE A 141 -13.54 2.31 2.76
CA PHE A 141 -12.80 1.48 3.72
C PHE A 141 -13.31 0.05 3.71
N VAL A 142 -12.39 -0.91 3.67
CA VAL A 142 -12.68 -2.33 3.75
C VAL A 142 -11.77 -2.97 4.79
N THR A 143 -12.35 -3.77 5.68
CA THR A 143 -11.57 -4.55 6.64
C THR A 143 -11.49 -6.00 6.19
N ILE A 144 -10.28 -6.51 6.00
CA ILE A 144 -10.02 -7.90 5.58
C ILE A 144 -9.41 -8.67 6.73
N ARG A 145 -9.87 -9.91 6.94
CA ARG A 145 -9.29 -10.82 7.92
C ARG A 145 -7.94 -11.33 7.42
N MET A 146 -6.96 -11.34 8.33
CA MET A 146 -5.61 -11.86 8.13
C MET A 146 -5.52 -13.12 8.98
N ASP A 147 -5.99 -14.24 8.45
CA ASP A 147 -5.78 -15.55 9.06
C ASP A 147 -4.28 -15.96 9.00
#